data_AF-A0A949YYX1-F1
#
_entry.id   AF-A0A949YYX1-F1
#
_cell.length_a   1.000
_cell.length_b   1.000
_cell.length_c   1.000
_cell.angle_alpha   90.00
_cell.angle_beta   90.00
_cell.angle_gamma   90.00
#
_symmetry.space_group_name_H-M   'P 1'
#
loop_
_entity.id
_entity.type
_entity.pdbx_description
1 polymer ?
#
loop_
_entity_poly.entity_id
_entity_poly.type
_entity_poly.pdbx_seq_one_letter_code
_entity_poly.pdbx_strand_id
1 'polypeptide(L)'
;MIVPVHDRYPWPADLRVFGALSLVWALYLVWLALIGDPFGNYFAPPRAVIGGSVFYGSQAQFVLLTEAAIFWVMAVGMITGRRWSLLLSLFYMAGTVVSYLVFIIAYMDTRAEWTHVRLAVRVGPTLVLVTLYLWIRSRDLIFDPARRRVC
;
A
#
# COMPACT_ATOMS: atom_id res chain seq x y z
N MET A 1 16.90 18.50 32.95
CA MET A 1 17.25 19.16 31.67
C MET A 1 17.03 18.14 30.57
N ILE A 2 15.85 18.14 29.95
CA ILE A 2 15.54 17.29 28.80
C ILE A 2 16.23 17.95 27.61
N VAL A 3 17.36 17.42 27.17
CA VAL A 3 17.98 17.88 25.93
C VAL A 3 17.12 17.31 24.80
N PRO A 4 16.38 18.13 24.03
CA PRO A 4 15.76 17.62 22.82
C PRO A 4 16.89 17.36 21.83
N VAL A 5 17.43 16.15 21.83
CA VAL A 5 18.25 15.64 20.74
C VAL A 5 17.31 15.46 19.55
N HIS A 6 16.97 16.57 18.90
CA HIS A 6 16.53 16.57 17.51
C HIS A 6 17.77 16.36 16.65
N ASP A 7 18.37 15.17 16.76
CA ASP A 7 19.15 14.65 15.64
C ASP A 7 18.15 14.44 14.50
N ARG A 8 17.97 15.49 13.70
CA ARG A 8 17.23 15.44 12.44
C ARG A 8 18.09 14.66 11.46
N TYR A 9 18.20 13.36 11.69
CA TYR A 9 18.77 12.47 10.67
C TYR A 9 17.95 12.67 9.39
N PRO A 10 18.63 12.90 8.26
CA PRO A 10 17.94 13.12 7.01
C PRO A 10 17.07 11.89 6.72
N TRP A 11 15.77 12.13 6.52
CA TRP A 11 14.83 11.08 6.14
C TRP A 11 15.34 10.42 4.87
N PRO A 12 15.45 9.09 4.84
CA PRO A 12 16.21 8.44 3.80
C PRO A 12 15.47 8.54 2.45
N ALA A 13 16.24 8.68 1.38
CA ALA A 13 15.71 9.04 0.06
C ALA A 13 14.80 7.94 -0.53
N ASP A 14 15.09 6.69 -0.22
CA ASP A 14 14.28 5.51 -0.56
C ASP A 14 12.81 5.67 -0.13
N LEU A 15 12.57 6.11 1.11
CA LEU A 15 11.23 6.33 1.64
C LEU A 15 10.53 7.53 1.00
N ARG A 16 11.27 8.54 0.54
CA ARG A 16 10.70 9.66 -0.21
C ARG A 16 10.23 9.22 -1.59
N VAL A 17 11.02 8.40 -2.27
CA VAL A 17 10.65 7.80 -3.55
C VAL A 17 9.43 6.92 -3.39
N PHE A 18 9.40 6.08 -2.35
CA PHE A 18 8.22 5.27 -2.05
C PHE A 18 6.98 6.14 -1.76
N GLY A 19 7.14 7.22 -1.00
CA GLY A 19 6.07 8.19 -0.76
C GLY A 19 5.57 8.87 -2.05
N ALA A 20 6.48 9.26 -2.95
CA ALA A 20 6.12 9.85 -4.24
C ALA A 20 5.38 8.85 -5.15
N LEU A 21 5.86 7.61 -5.23
CA LEU A 21 5.17 6.53 -5.96
C LEU A 21 3.77 6.26 -5.38
N SER A 22 3.65 6.26 -4.05
CA SER A 22 2.36 6.11 -3.36
C SER A 22 1.41 7.27 -3.67
N LEU A 23 1.93 8.50 -3.79
CA LEU A 23 1.14 9.67 -4.17
C LEU A 23 0.62 9.55 -5.60
N VAL A 24 1.50 9.17 -6.54
CA VAL A 24 1.11 8.93 -7.94
C VAL A 24 0.06 7.82 -8.02
N TRP A 25 0.23 6.75 -7.23
CA TRP A 25 -0.73 5.66 -7.16
C TRP A 25 -2.08 6.12 -6.59
N ALA A 26 -2.08 6.93 -5.52
CA ALA A 26 -3.31 7.50 -4.96
C ALA A 26 -4.06 8.34 -5.99
N LEU A 27 -3.36 9.19 -6.72
CA LEU A 27 -3.95 10.01 -7.80
C LEU A 27 -4.54 9.14 -8.90
N TYR A 28 -3.86 8.06 -9.28
CA TYR A 28 -4.36 7.09 -10.24
C TYR A 28 -5.64 6.38 -9.76
N LEU A 29 -5.71 6.01 -8.48
CA LEU A 29 -6.92 5.43 -7.88
C LEU A 29 -8.10 6.43 -7.85
N VAL A 30 -7.84 7.71 -7.54
CA VAL A 30 -8.86 8.76 -7.63
C VAL A 30 -9.35 8.89 -9.07
N TRP A 31 -8.43 8.92 -10.04
CA TRP A 31 -8.78 8.97 -11.45
C TRP A 31 -9.66 7.78 -11.87
N LEU A 32 -9.30 6.56 -11.48
CA LEU A 32 -10.11 5.35 -11.71
C LEU A 32 -11.49 5.42 -11.04
N ALA A 33 -11.57 5.95 -9.81
CA ALA A 33 -12.84 6.08 -9.11
C ALA A 33 -13.80 7.06 -9.80
N LEU A 34 -13.26 8.13 -10.39
CA LEU A 34 -14.04 9.17 -11.04
C LEU A 34 -14.44 8.82 -12.49
N ILE A 35 -13.55 8.17 -13.24
CA ILE A 35 -13.72 7.98 -14.70
C ILE A 35 -14.09 6.54 -15.08
N GLY A 36 -13.85 5.56 -14.19
CA GLY A 36 -14.07 4.15 -14.50
C GLY A 36 -12.86 3.51 -15.20
N ASP A 37 -13.05 2.31 -15.77
CA ASP A 37 -11.97 1.49 -16.33
C ASP A 37 -11.50 2.02 -17.71
N PRO A 38 -10.24 2.50 -17.84
CA PRO A 38 -9.74 3.06 -19.09
C PRO A 38 -9.38 2.01 -20.16
N PHE A 39 -9.31 0.71 -19.82
CA PHE A 39 -8.80 -0.33 -20.72
C PHE A 39 -9.85 -1.35 -21.19
N GLY A 40 -11.05 -1.37 -20.62
CA GLY A 40 -12.02 -2.46 -20.83
C GLY A 40 -13.39 -2.05 -21.36
N ASN A 41 -13.97 -0.96 -20.84
CA ASN A 41 -15.28 -0.43 -21.25
C ASN A 41 -15.56 0.84 -20.44
N TYR A 42 -15.68 2.00 -21.09
CA TYR A 42 -16.09 3.26 -20.44
C TYR A 42 -17.46 3.16 -19.73
N PHE A 43 -18.27 2.16 -20.09
CA PHE A 43 -19.59 1.88 -19.49
C PHE A 43 -19.57 0.73 -18.47
N ALA A 44 -18.43 0.05 -18.27
CA ALA A 44 -18.35 -0.98 -17.24
C ALA A 44 -18.24 -0.30 -15.88
N PRO A 45 -19.09 -0.68 -14.91
CA PRO A 45 -19.02 -0.12 -13.57
C PRO A 45 -17.63 -0.38 -12.99
N PRO A 46 -17.04 0.58 -12.26
CA PRO A 46 -15.74 0.40 -11.63
C PRO A 46 -15.76 -0.87 -10.78
N ARG A 47 -14.65 -1.60 -10.83
CA ARG A 47 -14.46 -2.88 -10.14
C ARG A 47 -13.31 -2.71 -9.16
N ALA A 48 -13.57 -3.04 -7.90
CA ALA A 48 -12.55 -3.01 -6.85
C ALA A 48 -12.56 -4.34 -6.10
N VAL A 49 -11.38 -4.80 -5.68
CA VAL A 49 -11.24 -6.06 -4.94
C VAL A 49 -10.60 -5.75 -3.60
N ILE A 50 -11.37 -5.86 -2.52
CA ILE A 50 -10.87 -5.74 -1.14
C ILE A 50 -11.26 -6.99 -0.36
N GLY A 51 -10.32 -7.53 0.43
CA GLY A 51 -10.59 -8.67 1.31
C GLY A 51 -11.08 -9.92 0.57
N GLY A 52 -10.75 -10.04 -0.72
CA GLY A 52 -11.24 -11.11 -1.58
C GLY A 52 -12.71 -11.00 -2.00
N SER A 53 -13.36 -9.87 -1.73
CA SER A 53 -14.69 -9.56 -2.25
C SER A 53 -14.58 -8.57 -3.41
N VAL A 54 -15.38 -8.84 -4.45
CA VAL A 54 -15.43 -8.00 -5.65
C VAL A 54 -16.59 -7.03 -5.51
N PHE A 55 -16.29 -5.73 -5.52
CA PHE A 55 -17.26 -4.66 -5.52
C PHE A 55 -17.45 -4.10 -6.92
N TYR A 56 -18.67 -3.64 -7.20
CA TYR A 56 -19.05 -3.04 -8.47
C TYR A 56 -19.73 -1.69 -8.26
N GLY A 57 -19.61 -0.79 -9.24
CA GLY A 57 -20.37 0.45 -9.30
C GLY A 57 -20.03 1.40 -8.16
N SER A 58 -21.03 1.98 -7.49
CA SER A 58 -20.81 2.96 -6.42
C SER A 58 -20.00 2.39 -5.25
N GLN A 59 -20.19 1.10 -4.90
CA GLN A 59 -19.41 0.46 -3.84
C GLN A 59 -17.93 0.36 -4.20
N ALA A 60 -17.60 0.06 -5.45
CA ALA A 60 -16.23 0.04 -5.92
C ALA A 60 -15.60 1.44 -5.90
N GLN A 61 -16.36 2.49 -6.23
CA GLN A 61 -15.87 3.87 -6.14
C GLN A 61 -15.51 4.23 -4.69
N PHE A 62 -16.38 3.92 -3.73
CA PHE A 62 -16.09 4.15 -2.31
C PHE A 62 -14.84 3.40 -1.85
N VAL A 63 -14.68 2.15 -2.30
CA VAL A 63 -13.49 1.36 -2.02
C VAL A 63 -12.23 2.02 -2.59
N LEU A 64 -12.23 2.37 -3.88
CA LEU A 64 -11.08 3.00 -4.55
C LEU A 64 -10.70 4.35 -3.91
N LEU A 65 -11.69 5.17 -3.56
CA LEU A 65 -11.46 6.44 -2.86
C LEU A 65 -10.90 6.23 -1.46
N THR A 66 -11.35 5.19 -0.75
CA THR A 66 -10.83 4.84 0.57
C THR A 66 -9.37 4.40 0.46
N GLU A 67 -9.03 3.54 -0.50
CA GLU A 67 -7.64 3.15 -0.76
C GLU A 67 -6.79 4.35 -1.14
N ALA A 68 -7.27 5.21 -2.03
CA ALA A 68 -6.59 6.44 -2.42
C ALA A 68 -6.31 7.35 -1.22
N ALA A 69 -7.28 7.52 -0.31
CA ALA A 69 -7.10 8.31 0.90
C ALA A 69 -6.02 7.71 1.82
N ILE A 70 -5.99 6.38 1.97
CA ILE A 70 -4.95 5.70 2.75
C ILE A 70 -3.57 5.93 2.11
N PHE A 71 -3.42 5.71 0.80
CA PHE A 71 -2.17 5.97 0.08
C PHE A 71 -1.73 7.43 0.16
N TRP A 72 -2.67 8.36 0.12
CA TRP A 72 -2.39 9.79 0.28
C TRP A 72 -1.82 10.10 1.67
N VAL A 73 -2.45 9.60 2.73
CA VAL A 73 -1.97 9.80 4.11
C VAL A 73 -0.59 9.18 4.31
N MET A 74 -0.35 7.99 3.76
CA MET A 74 0.97 7.35 3.78
C MET A 74 2.02 8.19 3.04
N ALA A 75 1.70 8.63 1.82
CA ALA A 75 2.59 9.44 0.98
C ALA A 75 3.00 10.75 1.66
N VAL A 76 2.02 11.52 2.15
CA VAL A 76 2.27 12.79 2.86
C VAL A 76 3.10 12.53 4.11
N GLY A 77 2.77 11.49 4.87
CA GLY A 77 3.52 11.11 6.06
C GLY A 77 4.98 10.75 5.77
N MET A 78 5.25 10.05 4.66
CA MET A 78 6.61 9.68 4.25
C MET A 78 7.40 10.87 3.70
N ILE A 79 6.78 11.74 2.92
CA ILE A 79 7.42 12.96 2.39
C ILE A 79 7.80 13.90 3.53
N THR A 80 6.92 14.04 4.53
CA THR A 80 7.15 14.88 5.72
C THR A 80 8.04 14.22 6.78
N GLY A 81 8.50 12.98 6.55
CA GLY A 81 9.41 12.27 7.46
C GLY A 81 8.77 11.84 8.79
N ARG A 82 7.46 11.61 8.82
CA ARG A 82 6.73 11.20 10.02
C ARG A 82 6.86 9.69 10.23
N ARG A 83 7.40 9.27 11.38
CA ARG A 83 7.57 7.84 11.73
C ARG A 83 6.26 7.04 11.72
N TRP A 84 5.15 7.66 12.10
CA TRP A 84 3.83 7.03 12.06
C TRP A 84 3.40 6.58 10.65
N SER A 85 3.90 7.22 9.60
CA SER A 85 3.61 6.82 8.21
C SER A 85 4.17 5.45 7.86
N LEU A 86 5.33 5.09 8.42
CA LEU A 86 5.93 3.76 8.25
C LEU A 86 5.09 2.68 8.91
N LEU A 87 4.59 2.94 10.11
CA LEU A 87 3.71 2.01 10.82
C LEU A 87 2.40 1.81 10.06
N LEU A 88 1.81 2.90 9.56
CA LEU A 88 0.57 2.84 8.78
C LEU A 88 0.77 2.07 7.48
N SER A 89 1.89 2.30 6.79
CA SER A 89 2.26 1.57 5.56
C SER A 89 2.52 0.10 5.81
N LEU A 90 3.21 -0.23 6.91
CA LEU A 90 3.47 -1.60 7.29
C LEU A 90 2.17 -2.35 7.61
N PHE A 91 1.27 -1.72 8.39
CA PHE A 91 -0.01 -2.33 8.75
C PHE A 91 -0.91 -2.52 7.52
N TYR A 92 -0.97 -1.50 6.64
CA TYR A 92 -1.71 -1.59 5.39
C TYR A 92 -1.19 -2.72 4.51
N MET A 93 0.13 -2.77 4.26
CA MET A 93 0.72 -3.82 3.42
C MET A 93 0.56 -5.22 3.99
N ALA A 94 0.69 -5.39 5.32
CA ALA A 94 0.40 -6.66 5.98
C ALA A 94 -1.06 -7.08 5.78
N GLY A 95 -2.01 -6.15 5.92
CA GLY A 95 -3.43 -6.37 5.63
C GLY A 95 -3.69 -6.74 4.17
N THR A 96 -3.00 -6.09 3.23
CA THR A 96 -3.09 -6.42 1.80
C THR A 96 -2.58 -7.83 1.51
N VAL A 97 -1.44 -8.23 2.08
CA VAL A 97 -0.90 -9.59 1.93
C VAL A 97 -1.89 -10.64 2.47
N VAL A 98 -2.44 -10.42 3.67
CA VAL A 98 -3.45 -11.32 4.25
C VAL A 98 -4.69 -11.38 3.35
N SER A 99 -5.16 -10.24 2.84
CA SER A 99 -6.32 -10.19 1.94
C SER A 99 -6.09 -10.96 0.63
N TYR A 100 -4.89 -10.86 0.06
CA TYR A 100 -4.50 -11.63 -1.14
C TYR A 100 -4.43 -13.13 -0.86
N LEU A 101 -3.87 -13.53 0.29
CA LEU A 101 -3.83 -14.93 0.68
C LEU A 101 -5.24 -15.50 0.87
N VAL A 102 -6.12 -14.77 1.56
CA VAL A 102 -7.53 -15.17 1.73
C VAL A 102 -8.23 -15.28 0.37
N PHE A 103 -8.01 -14.33 -0.54
CA PHE A 103 -8.57 -14.41 -1.90
C PHE A 103 -8.08 -15.63 -2.67
N ILE A 104 -6.77 -15.90 -2.66
CA ILE A 104 -6.20 -17.06 -3.35
C ILE A 104 -6.82 -18.35 -2.78
N ILE A 105 -6.89 -18.50 -1.46
CA ILE A 105 -7.44 -19.69 -0.81
C ILE A 105 -8.93 -19.84 -1.12
N ALA A 106 -9.71 -18.75 -1.06
CA ALA A 106 -11.16 -18.79 -1.25
C ALA A 106 -11.57 -19.06 -2.70
N TYR A 107 -10.79 -18.62 -3.69
CA TYR A 107 -11.16 -18.68 -5.10
C TYR A 107 -10.30 -19.62 -5.95
N MET A 108 -9.38 -20.38 -5.35
CA MET A 108 -8.49 -21.29 -6.08
C MET A 108 -9.25 -22.29 -6.97
N ASP A 109 -10.38 -22.80 -6.50
CA ASP A 109 -11.17 -23.84 -7.18
C ASP A 109 -12.21 -23.28 -8.17
N THR A 110 -12.37 -21.95 -8.22
CA THR A 110 -13.38 -21.31 -9.08
C THR A 110 -12.79 -20.97 -10.44
N ARG A 111 -13.14 -21.75 -11.49
CA ARG A 111 -12.62 -21.55 -12.86
C ARG A 111 -12.84 -20.15 -13.44
N ALA A 112 -13.94 -19.49 -13.08
CA ALA A 112 -14.26 -18.14 -13.55
C ALA A 112 -13.24 -17.08 -13.06
N GLU A 113 -12.58 -17.33 -11.93
CA GLU A 113 -11.65 -16.37 -11.30
C GLU A 113 -10.18 -16.77 -11.50
N TRP A 114 -9.90 -17.78 -12.33
CA TRP A 114 -8.56 -18.34 -12.47
C TRP A 114 -7.50 -17.35 -12.97
N THR A 115 -7.90 -16.40 -13.82
CA THR A 115 -7.03 -15.31 -14.29
C THR A 115 -6.65 -14.36 -13.16
N HIS A 116 -7.61 -13.99 -12.30
CA HIS A 116 -7.38 -13.14 -11.13
C HIS A 116 -6.53 -13.84 -10.08
N VAL A 117 -6.76 -15.13 -9.83
CA VAL A 117 -5.93 -15.94 -8.92
C VAL A 117 -4.49 -16.03 -9.43
N ARG A 118 -4.27 -16.29 -10.74
CA ARG A 118 -2.92 -16.31 -11.33
C ARG A 118 -2.21 -14.96 -11.20
N LEU A 119 -2.93 -13.86 -11.41
CA LEU A 119 -2.39 -12.52 -11.20
C LEU A 119 -2.01 -12.32 -9.73
N ALA A 120 -2.90 -12.66 -8.81
CA ALA A 120 -2.67 -12.56 -7.36
C ALA A 120 -1.47 -13.39 -6.90
N VAL A 121 -1.29 -14.61 -7.41
CA VAL A 121 -0.13 -15.47 -7.12
C VAL A 121 1.18 -14.85 -7.63
N ARG A 122 1.16 -14.12 -8.75
CA ARG A 122 2.35 -13.42 -9.28
C ARG A 122 2.66 -12.14 -8.51
N VAL A 123 1.63 -11.40 -8.11
CA VAL A 123 1.77 -10.12 -7.39
C VAL A 123 2.10 -10.37 -5.91
N GLY A 124 1.59 -11.43 -5.31
CA GLY A 124 1.75 -11.78 -3.90
C GLY A 124 3.20 -11.74 -3.40
N PRO A 125 4.16 -12.45 -4.04
CA PRO A 125 5.57 -12.40 -3.64
C PRO A 125 6.15 -10.98 -3.63
N THR A 126 5.76 -10.15 -4.59
CA THR A 126 6.19 -8.75 -4.66
C THR A 126 5.67 -7.97 -3.46
N LEU A 127 4.40 -8.14 -3.08
CA LEU A 127 3.82 -7.51 -1.89
C LEU A 127 4.51 -7.97 -0.60
N VAL A 128 4.83 -9.27 -0.48
CA VAL A 128 5.58 -9.80 0.67
C VAL A 128 6.96 -9.16 0.77
N LEU A 129 7.69 -9.04 -0.34
CA LEU A 129 9.01 -8.40 -0.37
C LEU A 129 8.94 -6.92 0.03
N VAL A 130 7.97 -6.17 -0.48
CA VAL A 130 7.77 -4.76 -0.09
C VAL A 130 7.42 -4.64 1.40
N THR A 131 6.57 -5.54 1.92
CA THR A 131 6.21 -5.56 3.35
C THR A 131 7.43 -5.86 4.22
N LEU A 132 8.24 -6.83 3.82
CA LEU A 132 9.46 -7.21 4.53
C LEU A 132 10.50 -6.08 4.51
N TYR A 133 10.64 -5.39 3.39
CA TYR A 133 11.48 -4.20 3.27
C TYR A 133 11.03 -3.09 4.22
N LEU A 134 9.73 -2.76 4.22
CA LEU A 134 9.16 -1.78 5.15
C LEU A 134 9.34 -2.21 6.61
N TRP A 135 9.22 -3.51 6.90
CA TRP A 135 9.45 -4.05 8.24
C TRP A 135 10.87 -3.80 8.71
N ILE A 136 11.88 -4.21 7.93
CA ILE A 136 13.30 -3.99 8.25
C ILE A 136 13.55 -2.50 8.46
N ARG A 137 13.05 -1.67 7.54
CA ARG A 137 13.25 -0.21 7.60
C ARG A 137 12.57 0.44 8.81
N SER A 138 11.39 -0.04 9.19
CA SER A 138 10.68 0.40 10.39
C SER A 138 11.44 0.02 11.66
N ARG A 139 12.06 -1.17 11.69
CA ARG A 139 12.91 -1.58 12.80
C ARG A 139 14.12 -0.70 12.97
N ASP A 140 14.81 -0.40 11.88
CA ASP A 140 16.00 0.45 11.91
C ASP A 140 15.71 1.92 12.24
N LEU A 141 14.48 2.40 12.02
CA LEU A 141 14.11 3.82 12.22
C LEU A 141 13.37 4.07 13.55
N ILE A 142 12.65 3.07 14.04
CA ILE A 142 11.79 3.19 15.23
C ILE A 142 12.44 2.53 16.44
N PHE A 143 13.01 1.33 16.28
CA PHE A 143 13.41 0.48 17.41
C PHE A 143 14.92 0.47 17.66
N ASP A 144 15.77 0.69 16.66
CA ASP A 144 17.23 0.70 16.85
C ASP A 144 17.91 1.93 16.19
N PRO A 145 17.82 3.13 16.83
CA PRO A 145 18.55 4.30 16.37
C PRO A 145 20.06 4.22 16.67
N ALA A 146 20.51 3.26 17.51
CA ALA A 146 21.88 3.21 18.03
C ALA A 146 22.87 2.59 17.02
N ARG A 147 22.41 1.67 16.17
CA ARG A 147 23.22 1.01 15.13
C ARG A 147 23.80 1.97 14.06
N ARG A 148 23.39 3.24 14.05
CA ARG A 148 23.85 4.27 13.09
C ARG A 148 24.95 5.19 13.62
N ARG A 149 25.39 5.06 14.89
CA ARG A 149 26.47 5.90 15.45
C ARG A 149 27.88 5.40 15.11
N VAL A 150 27.99 4.27 14.41
CA VAL A 150 29.27 3.56 14.19
C VAL A 150 29.81 3.76 12.75
N CYS A 151 29.11 4.51 11.90
CA CYS A 151 29.58 4.88 10.57
C CYS A 151 29.69 6.39 10.42
#